data_AF-A0A7V9D9F6-F1
#
_entry.id   AF-A0A7V9D9F6-F1
#
_cell.length_a   1.000
_cell.length_b   1.000
_cell.length_c   1.000
_cell.angle_alpha   90.00
_cell.angle_beta   90.00
_cell.angle_gamma   90.00
#
_symmetry.space_group_name_H-M   'P 1'
#
loop_
_entity.id
_entity.type
_entity.pdbx_description
1 polymer ?
#
loop_
_entity_poly.entity_id
_entity_poly.type
_entity_poly.pdbx_seq_one_letter_code
_entity_poly.pdbx_strand_id
1 'polypeptide(L)' 'MRCSHCDGEDCIHIEIRLSGDDSVQFYSCRLCETKWWEHQGDAIALDEVLTLAGDGNLR' A
#
# COMPACT_ATOMS: atom_id res chain seq x y z
N MET A 1 -7.77 -2.42 -11.67
CA MET A 1 -6.72 -3.26 -11.05
C MET A 1 -7.29 -4.64 -10.79
N ARG A 2 -6.47 -5.70 -10.79
CA ARG A 2 -6.91 -7.07 -10.43
C ARG A 2 -6.17 -7.52 -9.18
N CYS A 3 -6.86 -8.25 -8.31
CA CYS A 3 -6.23 -8.87 -7.16
C CYS A 3 -5.28 -9.97 -7.63
N SER A 4 -4.00 -9.88 -7.24
CA SER A 4 -2.99 -10.89 -7.56
C SER A 4 -3.23 -12.27 -6.93
N HIS A 5 -4.15 -12.37 -5.97
CA HIS A 5 -4.45 -13.63 -5.27
C HIS A 5 -5.66 -14.37 -5.85
N CYS A 6 -6.71 -13.66 -6.30
CA CYS A 6 -7.95 -14.30 -6.77
C CYS A 6 -8.42 -13.82 -8.15
N ASP A 7 -7.64 -12.97 -8.81
CA ASP A 7 -7.98 -12.29 -10.08
C ASP A 7 -9.25 -11.44 -10.05
N GLY A 8 -9.80 -11.19 -8.85
CA GLY A 8 -10.96 -10.35 -8.63
C GLY A 8 -10.76 -8.91 -9.11
N GLU A 9 -11.78 -8.35 -9.76
CA GLU A 9 -11.76 -6.97 -10.28
C GLU A 9 -12.32 -5.95 -9.29
N ASP A 10 -12.85 -6.40 -8.14
CA ASP A 10 -13.39 -5.53 -7.10
C ASP A 10 -12.34 -5.28 -5.99
N CYS A 11 -11.50 -4.26 -6.21
CA CYS A 11 -10.45 -3.86 -5.28
C CYS A 11 -10.57 -2.38 -4.92
N ILE A 12 -10.39 -2.10 -3.63
CA ILE A 12 -10.20 -0.74 -3.10
C ILE A 12 -8.74 -0.36 -3.32
N HIS A 13 -8.52 0.90 -3.71
CA HIS A 13 -7.21 1.53 -3.84
C HIS A 13 -7.23 2.87 -3.09
N ILE A 14 -6.24 3.08 -2.22
CA ILE A 14 -6.07 4.31 -1.44
C ILE A 14 -4.61 4.75 -1.56
N GLU A 15 -4.38 5.96 -2.06
CA GLU A 15 -3.08 6.63 -1.95
C GLU A 15 -2.95 7.31 -0.58
N ILE A 16 -1.85 7.04 0.12
CA ILE A 16 -1.53 7.65 1.42
C ILE A 16 -0.24 8.44 1.27
N ARG A 17 -0.33 9.76 1.47
CA ARG A 17 0.86 10.63 1.52
C ARG A 17 1.48 10.56 2.89
N LEU A 18 2.77 10.25 2.93
CA LEU A 18 3.56 10.22 4.15
C LEU A 18 4.20 11.59 4.39
N SER A 19 4.85 11.75 5.54
CA SER A 19 5.64 12.94 5.85
C SER A 19 6.79 13.09 4.84
N GLY A 20 6.96 14.26 4.23
CA GLY A 20 7.89 14.49 3.12
C GLY A 20 7.19 14.42 1.76
N ASP A 21 7.94 14.04 0.71
CA ASP A 21 7.43 13.88 -0.66
C ASP A 21 7.09 12.41 -1.01
N ASP A 22 7.07 11.51 -0.01
CA ASP A 22 6.77 10.08 -0.21
C ASP A 22 5.26 9.78 -0.16
N SER A 23 4.84 8.77 -0.94
CA SER A 23 3.49 8.22 -0.88
C SER A 23 3.49 6.69 -1.04
N VAL A 24 2.60 6.03 -0.32
CA VAL A 24 2.37 4.58 -0.42
C VAL A 24 0.95 4.31 -0.92
N GLN A 25 0.78 3.19 -1.59
CA GLN A 25 -0.51 2.75 -2.11
C GLN A 25 -0.99 1.57 -1.27
N PHE A 26 -2.22 1.67 -0.76
CA PHE A 26 -2.90 0.57 -0.08
C PHE A 26 -3.96 -0.02 -0.98
N TYR A 27 -4.02 -1.35 -0.99
CA TYR A 27 -4.99 -2.10 -1.76
C TYR A 27 -5.70 -3.13 -0.89
N SER A 28 -7.00 -3.33 -1.15
CA SER A 28 -7.80 -4.38 -0.52
C SER A 28 -8.77 -4.97 -1.52
N CYS A 29 -8.67 -6.28 -1.78
CA CYS A 29 -9.69 -6.99 -2.56
C CYS A 29 -10.94 -7.19 -1.70
N ARG A 30 -12.12 -6.86 -2.23
CA ARG A 30 -13.40 -7.11 -1.51
C ARG A 30 -13.93 -8.53 -1.67
N LEU A 31 -13.33 -9.33 -2.56
CA LEU A 31 -13.76 -10.71 -2.83
C LEU A 31 -13.02 -11.74 -1.95
N CYS A 32 -11.69 -11.68 -1.89
CA CYS A 32 -10.87 -12.61 -1.10
C CYS A 32 -10.23 -11.96 0.14
N GLU A 33 -10.54 -10.69 0.38
CA GLU A 33 -10.05 -9.91 1.52
C GLU A 33 -8.52 -9.72 1.60
N THR A 34 -7.78 -10.14 0.57
CA THR A 34 -6.33 -9.91 0.47
C THR A 34 -6.03 -8.42 0.48
N LYS A 35 -5.03 -8.03 1.26
CA LYS A 35 -4.55 -6.65 1.41
C LYS A 35 -3.08 -6.62 1.09
N TRP A 36 -2.64 -5.57 0.42
CA TRP A 36 -1.24 -5.37 0.09
C TRP A 36 -0.90 -3.89 -0.02
N TRP A 37 0.39 -3.62 0.02
CA TRP A 37 0.97 -2.29 -0.03
C TRP A 37 1.93 -2.21 -1.21
N GLU A 38 1.97 -1.06 -1.85
CA GLU A 38 2.98 -0.76 -2.86
C GLU A 38 3.64 0.58 -2.56
N HIS A 39 4.93 0.67 -2.85
CA HIS A 39 5.71 1.90 -2.85
C HIS A 39 6.44 1.99 -4.18
N GLN A 40 6.26 3.10 -4.89
CA GLN A 40 6.84 3.31 -6.23
C GLN A 40 6.54 2.19 -7.25
N GLY A 41 5.44 1.46 -7.05
CA GLY A 41 4.99 0.35 -7.92
C GLY A 41 5.48 -1.03 -7.50
N ASP A 42 6.33 -1.13 -6.48
CA ASP A 42 6.80 -2.41 -5.93
C ASP A 42 6.02 -2.79 -4.68
N ALA A 43 5.70 -4.08 -4.54
CA ALA A 43 5.01 -4.60 -3.37
C ALA A 43 5.93 -4.58 -2.14
N ILE A 44 5.47 -3.96 -1.07
CA ILE A 44 6.22 -3.84 0.19
C ILE A 44 5.43 -4.42 1.36
N ALA A 45 6.15 -4.78 2.43
CA ALA A 45 5.53 -5.27 3.65
C ALA A 45 5.10 -4.11 4.56
N LEU A 46 4.19 -4.38 5.51
CA LEU A 46 3.66 -3.34 6.39
C LEU A 46 4.74 -2.71 7.29
N ASP A 47 5.72 -3.50 7.74
CA ASP A 47 6.87 -3.01 8.52
C ASP A 47 7.68 -1.96 7.75
N GLU A 48 7.89 -2.16 6.45
CA GLU A 48 8.55 -1.17 5.58
C GLU A 48 7.72 0.12 5.44
N VAL A 49 6.40 0.01 5.28
CA VAL A 49 5.49 1.17 5.30
C VAL A 49 5.63 1.98 6.60
N LEU A 50 5.72 1.28 7.74
CA LEU A 50 5.87 1.92 9.05
C LEU A 50 7.24 2.59 9.20
N THR A 51 8.31 2.00 8.65
CA THR A 51 9.64 2.63 8.60
C THR A 51 9.58 3.93 7.78
N LEU A 52 9.02 3.90 6.58
CA LEU A 52 8.86 5.10 5.73
C LEU A 52 8.07 6.21 6.43
N ALA A 53 7.00 5.85 7.15
CA ALA A 53 6.20 6.80 7.91
C ALA A 53 6.95 7.38 9.13
N GLY A 54 7.79 6.57 9.78
CA GLY A 54 8.56 6.94 10.96
C GLY A 54 9.75 7.85 10.66
N ASP A 55 10.43 7.64 9.54
CA ASP A 55 11.63 8.39 9.15
C ASP A 55 11.34 9.87 8.86
N GLY A 56 10.14 10.19 8.37
CA GLY A 56 9.72 11.57 8.15
C GLY A 56 9.47 12.38 9.44
N ASN A 57 9.55 11.76 10.62
CA ASN A 57 9.36 12.41 11.92
C ASN A 57 10.69 12.80 12.61
N LEU A 58 11.84 12.54 11.97
CA LEU A 58 13.20 12.89 12.47
C LEU A 58 13.75 14.20 11.88
N ARG A 59 12.91 15.01 11.23
CA ARG A 59 13.30 16.30 10.62
C ARG A 59 12.70 17.50 11.34
#